data_AF-A0A554JGT0-F1
#
_entry.id   AF-A0A554JGT0-F1
#
_cell.length_a   1.000
_cell.length_b   1.000
_cell.length_c   1.000
_cell.angle_alpha   90.00
_cell.angle_beta   90.00
_cell.angle_gamma   90.00
#
_symmetry.space_group_name_H-M   'P 1'
#
loop_
_entity.id
_entity.type
_entity.pdbx_description
1 polymer ?
#
loop_
_entity_poly.entity_id
_entity_poly.type
_entity_poly.pdbx_seq_one_letter_code
_entity_poly.pdbx_strand_id
1 'polypeptide(L)'
;STDEYKKTLRKFGTKFQGHPHREYFGALETSSGPLGSGLSQAVGMALAERIDHGRSTDKFIYCLMSDGELDAGNSWEAVMLAGKEKLHNLTAIIDRNNIQIDGFTEDIMPLEPLADKWRAFNWHVQEIDGHNFREIDEAVGRAKNKEETAMALVALRTFGGKVKSEHE
;
A
#
# COMPACT_ATOMS: atom_id res chain seq x y z
N SER A 1 15.69 7.47 18.82
CA SER A 1 16.55 6.34 18.38
C SER A 1 15.73 5.06 18.32
N THR A 2 16.27 3.95 17.79
CA THR A 2 15.61 2.63 17.84
C THR A 2 15.32 2.19 19.27
N ASP A 3 16.21 2.50 20.22
CA ASP A 3 16.02 2.17 21.63
C ASP A 3 14.88 2.97 22.28
N GLU A 4 14.72 4.24 21.92
CA GLU A 4 13.61 5.08 22.34
C GLU A 4 12.27 4.52 21.82
N TYR A 5 12.22 4.12 20.55
CA TYR A 5 11.04 3.49 19.94
C TYR A 5 10.62 2.24 20.71
N LYS A 6 11.56 1.30 20.93
CA LYS A 6 11.29 0.04 21.63
C LYS A 6 10.74 0.24 23.04
N LYS A 7 11.19 1.28 23.74
CA LYS A 7 10.78 1.58 25.12
C LYS A 7 9.49 2.36 25.23
N THR A 8 9.15 3.17 24.21
CA THR A 8 8.10 4.18 24.33
C THR A 8 6.94 4.04 23.34
N LEU A 9 6.97 3.05 22.43
CA LEU A 9 5.82 2.78 21.54
C LEU A 9 4.51 2.67 22.33
N ARG A 10 3.48 3.41 21.90
CA ARG A 10 2.14 3.47 22.51
C ARG A 10 2.10 4.01 23.95
N LYS A 11 3.15 4.69 24.42
CA LYS A 11 3.15 5.38 25.72
C LYS A 11 2.65 6.82 25.61
N PHE A 12 2.14 7.36 26.70
CA PHE A 12 1.70 8.76 26.74
C PHE A 12 2.88 9.72 26.51
N GLY A 13 2.65 10.78 25.74
CA GLY A 13 3.64 11.84 25.48
C GLY A 13 4.79 11.48 24.53
N THR A 14 4.84 10.27 23.96
CA THR A 14 5.84 9.90 22.94
C THR A 14 5.41 10.33 21.54
N LYS A 15 6.37 10.44 20.61
CA LYS A 15 6.08 10.55 19.17
C LYS A 15 5.67 9.23 18.52
N PHE A 16 5.96 8.10 19.17
CA PHE A 16 5.70 6.75 18.64
C PHE A 16 4.30 6.27 19.01
N GLN A 17 3.33 6.81 18.27
CA GLN A 17 1.90 6.57 18.44
C GLN A 17 1.48 5.15 18.07
N GLY A 18 0.26 4.74 18.47
CA GLY A 18 -0.27 3.41 18.20
C GLY A 18 -0.58 3.13 16.72
N HIS A 19 -0.92 4.19 16.00
CA HIS A 19 -0.91 4.27 14.55
C HIS A 19 -0.03 5.47 14.13
N PRO A 20 0.59 5.47 12.94
CA PRO A 20 1.37 6.60 12.45
C PRO A 20 0.61 7.92 12.54
N HIS A 21 1.26 8.96 13.08
CA HIS A 21 0.67 10.28 13.24
C HIS A 21 1.68 11.36 12.81
N ARG A 22 1.43 12.01 11.66
CA ARG A 22 2.41 12.93 11.04
C ARG A 22 2.81 14.13 11.90
N GLU A 23 1.87 14.69 12.66
CA GLU A 23 2.17 15.85 13.53
C GLU A 23 3.09 15.50 14.71
N TYR A 24 3.12 14.23 15.13
CA TYR A 24 3.94 13.78 16.25
C TYR A 24 5.31 13.30 15.78
N PHE A 25 5.40 12.78 14.55
CA PHE A 25 6.65 12.31 13.98
C PHE A 25 6.82 12.78 12.53
N GLY A 26 7.56 13.88 12.35
CA GLY A 26 7.70 14.57 11.06
C GLY A 26 8.41 13.79 9.93
N ALA A 27 8.84 12.54 10.19
CA ALA A 27 9.30 11.63 9.14
C ALA A 27 8.14 10.89 8.44
N LEU A 28 6.91 11.05 8.93
CA LEU A 28 5.72 10.40 8.37
C LEU A 28 5.01 11.33 7.39
N GLU A 29 4.76 10.83 6.19
CA GLU A 29 4.04 11.57 5.14
C GLU A 29 2.55 11.77 5.48
N THR A 30 1.93 10.81 6.17
CA THR A 30 0.51 10.85 6.54
C THR A 30 0.27 10.39 7.98
N SER A 31 -0.90 10.73 8.52
CA SER A 31 -1.49 9.98 9.63
C SER A 31 -2.34 8.84 9.06
N SER A 32 -2.21 7.65 9.65
CA SER A 32 -2.95 6.44 9.23
C SER A 32 -3.61 5.75 10.42
N GLY A 33 -4.31 4.65 10.17
CA GLY A 33 -5.11 3.92 11.16
C GLY A 33 -6.50 3.56 10.62
N PRO A 34 -7.29 4.53 10.14
CA PRO A 34 -8.52 4.25 9.42
C PRO A 34 -8.22 3.57 8.08
N LEU A 35 -8.59 2.29 7.99
CA LEU A 35 -8.47 1.51 6.76
C LEU A 35 -9.22 2.18 5.60
N GLY A 36 -8.67 2.07 4.40
CA GLY A 36 -9.19 2.55 3.13
C GLY A 36 -8.78 3.97 2.78
N SER A 37 -8.18 4.71 3.72
CA SER A 37 -7.80 6.12 3.50
C SER A 37 -6.43 6.29 2.88
N GLY A 38 -5.53 5.31 3.03
CA GLY A 38 -4.14 5.43 2.60
C GLY A 38 -3.98 5.64 1.09
N LEU A 39 -4.71 4.87 0.28
CA LEU A 39 -4.64 5.00 -1.17
C LEU A 39 -5.21 6.34 -1.65
N SER A 40 -6.33 6.80 -1.07
CA SER A 40 -6.92 8.10 -1.42
C SER A 40 -5.97 9.26 -1.11
N GLN A 41 -5.25 9.20 0.01
CA GLN A 41 -4.20 10.17 0.34
C GLN A 41 -3.05 10.11 -0.68
N ALA A 42 -2.57 8.91 -1.03
CA ALA A 42 -1.50 8.72 -2.01
C ALA A 42 -1.89 9.21 -3.42
N VAL A 43 -3.14 8.99 -3.83
CA VAL A 43 -3.71 9.55 -5.07
C VAL A 43 -3.68 11.07 -5.05
N GLY A 44 -4.06 11.70 -3.93
CA GLY A 44 -3.97 13.14 -3.75
C GLY A 44 -2.53 13.67 -3.86
N MET A 45 -1.56 12.97 -3.25
CA MET A 45 -0.14 13.32 -3.33
C MET A 45 0.39 13.24 -4.77
N ALA A 46 0.07 12.16 -5.49
CA ALA A 46 0.48 11.97 -6.88
C ALA A 46 -0.17 12.99 -7.83
N LEU A 47 -1.42 13.39 -7.55
CA LEU A 47 -2.11 14.49 -8.24
C LEU A 47 -1.42 15.84 -7.99
N ALA A 48 -1.12 16.17 -6.73
CA ALA A 48 -0.43 17.41 -6.37
C ALA A 48 0.93 17.51 -7.06
N GLU A 49 1.73 16.43 -7.02
CA GLU A 49 3.02 16.38 -7.71
C GLU A 49 2.89 16.67 -9.22
N ARG A 50 1.83 16.14 -9.85
CA ARG A 50 1.56 16.40 -11.27
C ARG A 50 1.05 17.81 -11.55
N ILE A 51 0.34 18.45 -10.61
CA ILE A 51 -0.06 19.85 -10.73
C ILE A 51 1.17 20.75 -10.68
N ASP A 52 2.09 20.48 -9.77
CA ASP A 52 3.27 21.32 -9.55
C ASP A 52 4.35 21.10 -10.62
N HIS A 53 4.53 19.87 -11.09
CA HIS A 53 5.65 19.47 -11.95
C HIS A 53 5.24 18.86 -13.30
N GLY A 54 3.94 18.81 -13.60
CA GLY A 54 3.43 18.15 -14.80
C GLY A 54 3.66 16.64 -14.79
N ARG A 55 3.81 16.04 -15.97
CA ARG A 55 4.05 14.58 -16.10
C ARG A 55 5.53 14.19 -16.00
N SER A 56 6.41 15.16 -15.84
CA SER A 56 7.87 14.96 -15.89
C SER A 56 8.51 14.83 -14.51
N THR A 57 7.75 14.41 -13.50
CA THR A 57 8.26 14.18 -12.14
C THR A 57 9.19 12.96 -12.07
N ASP A 58 10.17 13.06 -11.17
CA ASP A 58 11.07 12.01 -10.70
C ASP A 58 10.66 11.48 -9.31
N LYS A 59 9.64 12.07 -8.68
CA LYS A 59 9.09 11.60 -7.40
C LYS A 59 8.08 10.49 -7.63
N PHE A 60 8.23 9.41 -6.86
CA PHE A 60 7.34 8.27 -6.86
C PHE A 60 6.64 8.17 -5.51
N ILE A 61 5.33 7.92 -5.56
CA ILE A 61 4.46 7.74 -4.42
C ILE A 61 4.17 6.25 -4.29
N TYR A 62 4.42 5.69 -3.11
CA TYR A 62 4.13 4.30 -2.80
C TYR A 62 3.06 4.23 -1.72
N CYS A 63 2.08 3.36 -1.91
CA CYS A 63 1.06 3.06 -0.92
C CYS A 63 1.12 1.57 -0.59
N LEU A 64 1.56 1.23 0.62
CA LEU A 64 1.48 -0.13 1.15
C LEU A 64 0.12 -0.30 1.82
N MET A 65 -0.60 -1.35 1.46
CA MET A 65 -1.95 -1.67 1.92
C MET A 65 -2.09 -3.17 2.20
N SER A 66 -3.06 -3.56 3.02
CA SER A 66 -3.42 -4.96 3.21
C SER A 66 -4.57 -5.36 2.29
N ASP A 67 -4.77 -6.66 2.08
CA ASP A 67 -5.96 -7.18 1.41
C ASP A 67 -7.25 -6.92 2.20
N GLY A 68 -7.26 -7.09 3.53
CA GLY A 68 -8.44 -6.74 4.36
C GLY A 68 -8.83 -5.25 4.31
N GLU A 69 -7.91 -4.34 3.97
CA GLU A 69 -8.23 -2.92 3.75
C GLU A 69 -9.10 -2.69 2.49
N LEU A 70 -9.11 -3.65 1.55
CA LEU A 70 -9.85 -3.53 0.29
C LEU A 70 -11.35 -3.78 0.43
N ASP A 71 -11.82 -4.19 1.61
CA ASP A 71 -13.25 -4.20 1.94
C ASP A 71 -13.82 -2.76 2.04
N ALA A 72 -12.96 -1.76 2.24
CA ALA A 72 -13.35 -0.36 2.29
C ALA A 72 -13.65 0.19 0.88
N GLY A 73 -14.88 0.67 0.68
CA GLY A 73 -15.31 1.29 -0.59
C GLY A 73 -14.41 2.45 -1.06
N ASN A 74 -13.88 3.24 -0.12
CA ASN A 74 -12.96 4.35 -0.41
C ASN A 74 -11.70 3.89 -1.18
N SER A 75 -11.20 2.68 -0.92
CA SER A 75 -10.08 2.09 -1.67
C SER A 75 -10.42 2.00 -3.16
N TRP A 76 -11.62 1.54 -3.49
CA TRP A 76 -12.09 1.39 -4.87
C TRP A 76 -12.34 2.73 -5.57
N GLU A 77 -12.82 3.74 -4.84
CA GLU A 77 -12.92 5.12 -5.34
C GLU A 77 -11.54 5.67 -5.73
N ALA A 78 -10.52 5.43 -4.89
CA ALA A 78 -9.15 5.83 -5.19
C ALA A 78 -8.57 5.05 -6.39
N VAL A 79 -8.81 3.74 -6.48
CA VAL A 79 -8.41 2.90 -7.62
C VAL A 79 -9.01 3.44 -8.93
N MET A 80 -10.30 3.79 -8.93
CA MET A 80 -10.99 4.39 -10.07
C MET A 80 -10.38 5.73 -10.48
N LEU A 81 -10.21 6.64 -9.53
CA LEU A 81 -9.69 7.98 -9.80
C LEU A 81 -8.26 7.92 -10.34
N ALA A 82 -7.40 7.12 -9.70
CA ALA A 82 -6.03 6.91 -10.17
C ALA A 82 -6.03 6.39 -11.62
N GLY A 83 -6.84 5.35 -11.88
CA GLY A 83 -7.11 4.78 -13.20
C GLY A 83 -7.38 5.83 -14.27
N LYS A 84 -8.41 6.65 -14.02
CA LYS A 84 -8.84 7.75 -14.89
C LYS A 84 -7.73 8.78 -15.12
N GLU A 85 -6.94 9.05 -14.10
CA GLU A 85 -5.90 10.07 -14.07
C GLU A 85 -4.54 9.62 -14.65
N LYS A 86 -4.33 8.30 -14.83
CA LYS A 86 -3.07 7.72 -15.31
C LYS A 86 -1.87 8.18 -14.48
N LEU A 87 -1.96 8.00 -13.16
CA LEU A 87 -0.95 8.42 -12.18
C LEU A 87 0.31 7.54 -12.24
N HIS A 88 1.13 7.72 -13.28
CA HIS A 88 2.32 6.90 -13.53
C HIS A 88 3.40 6.94 -12.43
N ASN A 89 3.32 7.92 -11.53
CA ASN A 89 4.18 8.03 -10.37
C ASN A 89 3.61 7.38 -9.10
N LEU A 90 2.44 6.72 -9.18
CA LEU A 90 1.81 6.01 -8.07
C LEU A 90 1.98 4.49 -8.23
N THR A 91 2.50 3.85 -7.18
CA THR A 91 2.55 2.40 -7.04
C THR A 91 1.79 1.96 -5.78
N ALA A 92 0.78 1.14 -5.95
CA ALA A 92 0.11 0.45 -4.86
C ALA A 92 0.77 -0.91 -4.62
N ILE A 93 1.00 -1.27 -3.36
CA ILE A 93 1.58 -2.55 -2.96
C ILE A 93 0.58 -3.19 -1.99
N ILE A 94 -0.02 -4.31 -2.39
CA ILE A 94 -0.96 -5.06 -1.55
C ILE A 94 -0.20 -6.20 -0.88
N ASP A 95 -0.16 -6.22 0.45
CA ASP A 95 0.14 -7.42 1.21
C ASP A 95 -1.06 -8.38 1.14
N ARG A 96 -0.96 -9.34 0.23
CA ARG A 96 -1.99 -10.35 -0.03
C ARG A 96 -1.67 -11.59 0.80
N ASN A 97 -2.09 -11.57 2.06
CA ASN A 97 -1.78 -12.60 3.04
C ASN A 97 -2.97 -13.51 3.40
N ASN A 98 -4.15 -13.20 2.85
CA ASN A 98 -5.43 -13.90 2.99
C ASN A 98 -6.03 -13.89 4.41
N ILE A 99 -5.57 -13.04 5.32
CA ILE A 99 -6.02 -13.01 6.72
C ILE A 99 -6.46 -11.59 7.11
N GLN A 100 -7.55 -11.51 7.87
CA GLN A 100 -7.98 -10.31 8.58
C GLN A 100 -8.43 -10.63 10.01
N ILE A 101 -8.89 -9.63 10.77
CA ILE A 101 -9.17 -9.75 12.21
C ILE A 101 -10.11 -10.92 12.52
N ASP A 102 -11.21 -11.05 11.77
CA ASP A 102 -12.25 -12.06 12.03
C ASP A 102 -12.04 -13.39 11.27
N GLY A 103 -10.93 -13.56 10.55
CA GLY A 103 -10.61 -14.82 9.85
C GLY A 103 -9.98 -14.64 8.48
N PHE A 104 -10.08 -15.66 7.63
CA PHE A 104 -9.57 -15.58 6.27
C PHE A 104 -10.42 -14.62 5.42
N THR A 105 -9.76 -13.82 4.58
CA THR A 105 -10.47 -12.88 3.68
C THR A 105 -11.44 -13.62 2.77
N GLU A 106 -11.10 -14.84 2.34
CA GLU A 106 -11.96 -15.64 1.45
C GLU A 106 -13.22 -16.21 2.12
N ASP A 107 -13.29 -16.19 3.45
CA ASP A 107 -14.49 -16.60 4.19
C ASP A 107 -15.35 -15.39 4.58
N ILE A 108 -14.71 -14.26 4.92
CA ILE A 108 -15.38 -13.06 5.42
C ILE A 108 -15.86 -12.14 4.30
N MET A 109 -14.97 -11.78 3.37
CA MET A 109 -15.28 -10.92 2.21
C MET A 109 -14.33 -11.25 1.05
N PRO A 110 -14.73 -12.17 0.15
CA PRO A 110 -13.85 -12.65 -0.91
C PRO A 110 -13.44 -11.57 -1.90
N LEU A 111 -12.15 -11.49 -2.20
CA LEU A 111 -11.58 -10.46 -3.09
C LEU A 111 -11.40 -10.94 -4.53
N GLU A 112 -11.42 -12.24 -4.78
CA GLU A 112 -11.12 -12.77 -6.12
C GLU A 112 -12.23 -12.49 -7.16
N PRO A 113 -11.88 -12.32 -8.46
CA PRO A 113 -10.52 -12.21 -9.00
C PRO A 113 -9.94 -10.81 -8.77
N LEU A 114 -8.95 -10.69 -7.87
CA LEU A 114 -8.46 -9.39 -7.42
C LEU A 114 -7.67 -8.67 -8.52
N ALA A 115 -6.78 -9.39 -9.18
CA ALA A 115 -5.96 -8.83 -10.26
C ALA A 115 -6.82 -8.28 -11.41
N ASP A 116 -7.91 -8.98 -11.76
CA ASP A 116 -8.79 -8.57 -12.84
C ASP A 116 -9.64 -7.35 -12.47
N LYS A 117 -10.10 -7.23 -11.22
CA LYS A 117 -10.77 -6.02 -10.72
C LYS A 117 -9.87 -4.78 -10.89
N TRP A 118 -8.58 -4.89 -10.56
CA TRP A 118 -7.64 -3.77 -10.73
C TRP A 118 -7.31 -3.48 -12.20
N ARG A 119 -7.11 -4.52 -13.02
CA ARG A 119 -6.92 -4.35 -14.48
C ARG A 119 -8.12 -3.65 -15.14
N ALA A 120 -9.34 -3.95 -14.69
CA ALA A 120 -10.54 -3.28 -15.19
C ALA A 120 -10.55 -1.76 -14.92
N PHE A 121 -9.80 -1.29 -13.92
CA PHE A 121 -9.59 0.13 -13.62
C PHE A 121 -8.30 0.70 -14.24
N ASN A 122 -7.74 0.05 -15.27
CA ASN A 122 -6.57 0.48 -16.02
C ASN A 122 -5.25 0.47 -15.24
N TRP A 123 -5.13 -0.37 -14.21
CA TRP A 123 -3.87 -0.58 -13.52
C TRP A 123 -3.02 -1.65 -14.21
N HIS A 124 -1.70 -1.44 -14.24
CA HIS A 124 -0.76 -2.51 -14.54
C HIS A 124 -0.59 -3.37 -13.29
N VAL A 125 -0.92 -4.66 -13.37
CA VAL A 125 -0.93 -5.56 -12.21
C VAL A 125 0.19 -6.58 -12.31
N GLN A 126 1.01 -6.65 -11.26
CA GLN A 126 2.06 -7.63 -11.05
C GLN A 126 1.73 -8.45 -9.81
N GLU A 127 1.74 -9.77 -9.94
CA GLU A 127 1.60 -10.70 -8.81
C GLU A 127 2.95 -11.38 -8.60
N ILE A 128 3.51 -11.27 -7.40
CA ILE A 128 4.84 -11.77 -7.07
C ILE A 128 4.88 -12.47 -5.71
N ASP A 129 5.92 -13.25 -5.46
CA ASP A 129 6.22 -13.77 -4.13
C ASP A 129 6.70 -12.62 -3.22
N GLY A 130 5.91 -12.29 -2.19
CA GLY A 130 6.21 -11.26 -1.21
C GLY A 130 7.40 -11.55 -0.30
N HIS A 131 7.98 -12.75 -0.39
CA HIS A 131 9.19 -13.15 0.32
C HIS A 131 10.42 -13.26 -0.61
N ASN A 132 10.25 -13.03 -1.91
CA ASN A 132 11.35 -13.00 -2.86
C ASN A 132 11.80 -11.55 -3.11
N PHE A 133 12.84 -11.11 -2.40
CA PHE A 133 13.39 -9.75 -2.54
C PHE A 133 13.78 -9.37 -3.97
N ARG A 134 14.21 -10.35 -4.79
CA ARG A 134 14.54 -10.10 -6.19
C ARG A 134 13.29 -9.80 -7.01
N GLU A 135 12.22 -10.56 -6.82
CA GLU A 135 10.95 -10.28 -7.49
C GLU A 135 10.37 -8.93 -7.08
N ILE A 136 10.50 -8.56 -5.80
CA ILE A 136 10.07 -7.24 -5.31
C ILE A 136 10.86 -6.12 -5.99
N ASP A 137 12.19 -6.22 -6.01
CA ASP A 137 13.06 -5.22 -6.66
C ASP A 137 12.74 -5.07 -8.15
N GLU A 138 12.64 -6.19 -8.86
CA GLU A 138 12.30 -6.20 -10.29
C GLU A 138 10.88 -5.64 -10.53
N ALA A 139 9.91 -5.93 -9.67
CA ALA A 139 8.54 -5.43 -9.81
C ALA A 139 8.44 -3.91 -9.57
N VAL A 140 9.14 -3.39 -8.56
CA VAL A 140 9.25 -1.95 -8.30
C VAL A 140 10.02 -1.27 -9.44
N GLY A 141 11.04 -1.93 -10.01
CA GLY A 141 11.75 -1.46 -11.20
C GLY A 141 10.83 -1.28 -12.41
N ARG A 142 10.04 -2.31 -12.74
CA ARG A 142 9.03 -2.26 -13.81
C ARG A 142 7.95 -1.21 -13.55
N ALA A 143 7.50 -1.08 -12.30
CA ALA A 143 6.51 -0.08 -11.88
C ALA A 143 6.96 1.37 -12.09
N LYS A 144 8.28 1.63 -12.09
CA LYS A 144 8.84 2.96 -12.37
C LYS A 144 8.97 3.24 -13.86
N ASN A 145 8.96 2.20 -14.70
CA ASN A 145 9.17 2.35 -16.13
C ASN A 145 7.89 2.87 -16.80
N LYS A 146 7.93 4.16 -17.20
CA LYS A 146 6.80 4.90 -17.78
C LYS A 146 6.31 4.32 -19.11
N GLU A 147 7.15 3.56 -19.82
CA GLU A 147 6.76 2.89 -21.07
C GLU A 147 5.95 1.61 -20.82
N GLU A 148 6.15 0.98 -19.65
CA GLU A 148 5.51 -0.28 -19.26
C GLU A 148 4.30 -0.06 -18.34
N THR A 149 4.15 1.13 -17.73
CA THR A 149 3.13 1.36 -16.70
C THR A 149 2.51 2.76 -16.72
N ALA A 150 1.17 2.80 -16.70
CA ALA A 150 0.40 4.02 -16.43
C ALA A 150 0.15 4.24 -14.93
N MET A 151 0.16 3.16 -14.12
CA MET A 151 0.21 3.00 -12.65
C MET A 151 0.51 1.51 -12.38
N ALA A 152 1.14 1.17 -11.26
CA ALA A 152 1.45 -0.22 -10.93
C ALA A 152 0.80 -0.68 -9.63
N LEU A 153 0.17 -1.86 -9.67
CA LEU A 153 -0.15 -2.66 -8.50
C LEU A 153 0.88 -3.79 -8.38
N VAL A 154 1.49 -3.93 -7.22
CA VAL A 154 2.30 -5.08 -6.84
C VAL A 154 1.57 -5.85 -5.74
N ALA A 155 0.94 -6.96 -6.09
CA ALA A 155 0.34 -7.87 -5.11
C ALA A 155 1.41 -8.84 -4.61
N LEU A 156 1.82 -8.65 -3.36
CA LEU A 156 2.77 -9.50 -2.65
C LEU A 156 1.99 -10.67 -2.05
N ARG A 157 2.14 -11.86 -2.62
CA ARG A 157 1.63 -13.07 -1.97
C ARG A 157 2.53 -13.36 -0.78
N THR A 158 2.05 -13.15 0.42
CA THR A 158 2.77 -13.50 1.65
C THR A 158 1.97 -14.59 2.37
N PHE A 159 2.65 -15.42 3.15
CA PHE A 159 1.96 -16.36 4.02
C PHE A 159 1.67 -15.68 5.36
N GLY A 160 0.40 -15.41 5.65
CA GLY A 160 -0.02 -15.02 6.99
C GLY A 160 0.40 -16.10 8.00
N GLY A 161 1.21 -15.73 9.00
CA GLY A 161 1.49 -16.61 10.14
C GLY A 161 2.83 -17.35 10.22
N LYS A 162 3.86 -17.05 9.41
CA LYS A 162 5.22 -17.52 9.71
C LYS A 162 6.00 -16.60 10.66
N VAL A 163 5.46 -16.42 11.86
CA VAL A 163 6.30 -16.38 13.06
C VAL A 163 5.99 -17.68 13.77
N LYS A 164 6.87 -18.68 13.62
CA LYS A 164 6.84 -19.82 14.55
C LYS A 164 6.94 -19.22 15.95
N SER A 165 5.94 -19.42 16.80
CA SER A 165 6.12 -19.20 18.22
C SER A 165 7.31 -20.05 18.65
N GLU A 166 8.32 -19.46 19.28
CA GLU A 166 9.43 -20.22 19.90
C GLU A 166 8.97 -21.06 21.12
N HIS A 167 7.69 -21.44 21.16
CA HIS A 167 7.01 -22.15 22.24
C HIS A 167 6.19 -23.35 21.76
N GLU A 168 6.55 -23.96 20.63
CA GLU A 168 6.20 -25.36 20.28
C GLU A 168 7.43 -26.14 19.85
#